data_AF-A0A351EKE8-F1
#
_entry.id   AF-A0A351EKE8-F1
#
_cell.length_a   1.000
_cell.length_b   1.000
_cell.length_c   1.000
_cell.angle_alpha   90.00
_cell.angle_beta   90.00
_cell.angle_gamma   90.00
#
_symmetry.space_group_name_H-M   'P 1'
#
loop_
_entity.id
_entity.type
_entity.pdbx_description
1 polymer ?
#
loop_
_entity_poly.entity_id
_entity_poly.type
_entity_poly.pdbx_seq_one_letter_code
_entity_poly.pdbx_strand_id
1 'polypeptide(L)'
;MRYIDKLPDPKGEAAVLGTFVHEILEHLLTLQPDRRSIEAAKKIARELWDQVLEDEDFQALALSADDEKGFRWKAWRLMEQYFAIEDPTRVDVL
;
A
#
# COMPACT_ATOMS: atom_id res chain seq x y z
N MET A 1 1.42 36.05 -13.78
CA MET A 1 0.24 36.05 -12.87
C MET A 1 -0.65 34.92 -13.38
N ARG A 2 -0.92 33.83 -12.68
CA ARG A 2 -1.10 33.63 -11.25
C ARG A 2 -0.75 32.16 -10.97
N TYR A 3 0.21 31.96 -10.07
CA TYR A 3 0.49 30.70 -9.42
C TYR A 3 -0.83 30.22 -8.81
N ILE A 4 -1.34 29.07 -9.25
CA ILE A 4 -2.43 28.40 -8.56
C ILE A 4 -1.78 27.26 -7.80
N ASP A 5 -1.41 27.53 -6.55
CA ASP A 5 -1.26 26.48 -5.53
C ASP A 5 -2.65 25.84 -5.35
N LYS A 6 -2.95 24.85 -6.18
CA LYS A 6 -3.94 23.85 -5.81
C LYS A 6 -3.20 22.92 -4.85
N LEU A 7 -3.35 23.16 -3.55
CA LEU A 7 -3.19 22.08 -2.58
C LEU A 7 -4.02 20.89 -3.11
N PRO A 8 -3.41 19.71 -3.32
CA PRO A 8 -4.18 18.55 -3.72
C PRO A 8 -5.29 18.32 -2.69
N ASP A 9 -6.49 17.99 -3.16
CA ASP A 9 -7.57 17.50 -2.28
C ASP A 9 -6.99 16.35 -1.44
N PRO A 10 -7.27 16.26 -0.12
CA PRO A 10 -6.81 15.14 0.69
C PRO A 10 -7.21 13.83 -0.01
N LYS A 11 -6.25 12.91 -0.12
CA LYS A 11 -6.50 11.66 -0.84
C LYS A 11 -7.64 10.92 -0.15
N GLY A 12 -8.66 10.54 -0.93
CA GLY A 12 -9.72 9.66 -0.42
C GLY A 12 -9.17 8.27 -0.08
N GLU A 13 -9.94 7.50 0.70
CA GLU A 13 -9.53 6.17 1.22
C GLU A 13 -8.98 5.25 0.12
N ALA A 14 -9.61 5.22 -1.06
CA ALA A 14 -9.18 4.39 -2.18
C ALA A 14 -7.79 4.76 -2.73
N ALA A 15 -7.43 6.06 -2.72
CA ALA A 15 -6.14 6.53 -3.19
C ALA A 15 -5.02 6.21 -2.18
N VAL A 16 -5.30 6.39 -0.87
CA VAL A 16 -4.39 5.98 0.20
C VAL A 16 -4.19 4.47 0.20
N LEU A 17 -5.28 3.69 0.02
CA LEU A 17 -5.23 2.24 -0.11
C LEU A 17 -4.36 1.79 -1.30
N GLY A 18 -4.55 2.43 -2.45
CA GLY A 18 -3.77 2.14 -3.65
C GLY A 18 -2.28 2.43 -3.45
N THR A 19 -1.96 3.54 -2.77
CA THR A 19 -0.58 3.93 -2.43
C THR A 19 0.05 2.87 -1.52
N PHE A 20 -0.62 2.50 -0.44
CA PHE A 20 -0.13 1.51 0.51
C PHE A 20 0.13 0.14 -0.15
N VAL A 21 -0.79 -0.33 -1.00
CA VAL A 21 -0.60 -1.58 -1.75
C VAL A 21 0.58 -1.46 -2.74
N HIS A 22 0.75 -0.31 -3.40
CA HIS A 22 1.89 -0.07 -4.28
C HIS A 22 3.21 -0.15 -3.52
N GLU A 23 3.33 0.52 -2.38
CA GLU A 23 4.56 0.51 -1.58
C GLU A 23 4.90 -0.92 -1.12
N ILE A 24 3.91 -1.71 -0.69
CA ILE A 24 4.12 -3.13 -0.35
C ILE A 24 4.71 -3.88 -1.56
N LEU A 25 4.17 -3.66 -2.76
CA LEU A 25 4.64 -4.32 -3.98
C LEU A 25 6.03 -3.86 -4.39
N GLU A 26 6.31 -2.55 -4.33
CA GLU A 26 7.63 -2.01 -4.63
C GLU A 26 8.68 -2.64 -3.72
N HIS A 27 8.47 -2.60 -2.40
CA HIS A 27 9.36 -3.22 -1.43
C HIS A 27 9.49 -4.74 -1.68
N LEU A 28 8.40 -5.44 -1.97
CA LEU A 28 8.43 -6.87 -2.28
C LEU A 28 9.31 -7.15 -3.51
N LEU A 29 9.16 -6.36 -4.58
CA LEU A 29 9.86 -6.57 -5.84
C LEU A 29 11.34 -6.18 -5.78
N THR A 30 11.78 -5.38 -4.80
CA THR A 30 13.21 -5.17 -4.50
C THR A 30 13.90 -6.41 -3.94
N LEU A 31 13.15 -7.37 -3.39
CA LEU A 31 13.72 -8.62 -2.92
C LEU A 31 14.18 -9.49 -4.09
N GLN A 32 15.14 -10.37 -3.84
CA GLN A 32 15.50 -11.41 -4.80
C GLN A 32 14.26 -12.25 -5.15
N PRO A 33 14.10 -12.70 -6.41
CA PRO A 33 12.92 -13.42 -6.88
C PRO A 33 12.46 -14.56 -5.97
N ASP A 34 13.39 -15.37 -5.44
CA ASP A 34 13.11 -16.50 -4.54
C ASP A 34 12.53 -16.08 -3.17
N ARG A 35 12.62 -14.79 -2.82
CA ARG A 35 12.13 -14.22 -1.55
C ARG A 35 10.79 -13.51 -1.69
N ARG A 36 10.28 -13.31 -2.91
CA ARG A 36 9.04 -12.58 -3.20
C ARG A 36 7.82 -13.46 -2.91
N SER A 37 7.56 -13.67 -1.62
CA SER A 37 6.50 -14.54 -1.13
C SER A 37 5.39 -13.76 -0.43
N ILE A 38 4.24 -14.41 -0.27
CA ILE A 38 3.11 -13.87 0.50
C ILE A 38 3.49 -13.55 1.95
N GLU A 39 4.38 -14.35 2.54
CA GLU A 39 4.89 -14.12 3.89
C GLU A 39 5.85 -12.92 3.96
N ALA A 40 6.64 -12.67 2.91
CA ALA A 40 7.45 -11.45 2.80
C ALA A 40 6.56 -10.21 2.67
N ALA A 41 5.52 -10.28 1.82
CA ALA A 41 4.56 -9.19 1.66
C ALA A 41 3.85 -8.83 2.97
N LYS A 42 3.45 -9.83 3.79
CA LYS A 42 2.87 -9.59 5.13
C LYS A 42 3.83 -8.85 6.07
N LYS A 43 5.11 -9.22 6.06
CA LYS A 43 6.13 -8.57 6.90
C LYS A 43 6.33 -7.12 6.49
N ILE A 44 6.50 -6.89 5.19
CA ILE A 44 6.62 -5.55 4.60
C ILE A 44 5.39 -4.70 4.95
N ALA A 45 4.17 -5.22 4.74
CA ALA A 45 2.94 -4.51 5.05
C ALA A 45 2.85 -4.12 6.54
N ARG A 46 3.34 -4.98 7.45
CA ARG A 46 3.39 -4.67 8.88
C ARG A 46 4.41 -3.56 9.20
N GLU A 47 5.57 -3.58 8.54
CA GLU A 47 6.62 -2.57 8.73
C GLU A 47 6.19 -1.20 8.19
N LEU A 48 5.53 -1.19 7.03
CA LEU A 48 4.99 0.03 6.42
C LEU A 48 3.76 0.57 7.17
N TRP A 49 3.01 -0.28 7.86
CA TRP A 49 1.81 0.15 8.57
C TRP A 49 2.07 1.25 9.61
N ASP A 50 3.19 1.16 10.33
CA ASP A 50 3.54 2.19 11.33
C ASP A 50 3.78 3.55 10.65
N GLN A 51 4.29 3.56 9.41
CA GLN A 51 4.48 4.78 8.62
C GLN A 51 3.14 5.32 8.10
N VAL A 52 2.23 4.45 7.68
CA VAL A 52 0.88 4.84 7.24
C VAL A 52 0.09 5.50 8.37
N LEU A 53 0.26 5.06 9.62
CA LEU A 53 -0.40 5.70 10.77
C LEU A 53 0.09 7.15 10.99
N GLU A 54 1.32 7.46 10.60
CA GLU A 54 1.92 8.79 10.70
C GLU A 54 1.67 9.67 9.47
N ASP A 55 1.16 9.09 8.37
CA ASP A 55 0.89 9.78 7.11
C ASP A 55 -0.31 10.73 7.19
N GLU A 56 -0.13 11.97 6.69
CA GLU A 56 -1.15 13.02 6.75
C GLU A 56 -2.39 12.69 5.91
N ASP A 57 -2.22 12.03 4.75
CA ASP A 57 -3.36 11.63 3.91
C ASP A 57 -4.19 10.55 4.62
N PHE A 58 -3.55 9.58 5.28
CA PHE A 58 -4.24 8.56 6.06
C PHE A 58 -4.95 9.15 7.29
N GLN A 59 -4.30 10.05 8.03
CA GLN A 59 -4.90 10.73 9.18
C GLN A 59 -6.12 11.59 8.77
N ALA A 60 -6.06 12.23 7.60
CA ALA A 60 -7.16 13.01 7.05
C ALA A 60 -8.43 12.19 6.76
N LEU A 61 -8.32 10.87 6.63
CA LEU A 61 -9.48 9.97 6.49
C LEU A 61 -10.30 9.85 7.79
N ALA A 62 -9.72 10.20 8.94
CA ALA A 62 -10.35 10.14 10.25
C ALA A 62 -11.05 8.79 10.55
N LEU A 63 -10.37 7.69 10.19
CA LEU A 63 -10.91 6.34 10.34
C LEU A 63 -11.04 5.96 11.82
N SER A 64 -12.10 5.22 12.15
CA SER A 64 -12.18 4.55 13.45
C SER A 64 -11.24 3.34 13.50
N ALA A 65 -10.96 2.82 14.70
CA ALA A 65 -10.14 1.61 14.84
C ALA A 65 -10.71 0.38 14.10
N ASP A 66 -12.04 0.32 13.90
CA ASP A 66 -12.66 -0.75 13.11
C ASP A 66 -12.55 -0.49 11.61
N ASP A 67 -12.64 0.76 11.17
CA ASP A 67 -12.41 1.14 9.77
C ASP A 67 -10.94 0.95 9.37
N GLU A 68 -9.98 1.22 10.25
CA GLU A 68 -8.56 0.92 10.01
C GLU A 68 -8.29 -0.58 9.82
N LYS A 69 -8.99 -1.44 10.58
CA LYS A 69 -8.91 -2.89 10.37
C LYS A 69 -9.51 -3.22 9.01
N GLY A 70 -10.65 -2.63 8.66
CA GLY A 70 -11.27 -2.77 7.34
C GLY A 70 -10.35 -2.36 6.20
N PHE A 71 -9.63 -1.25 6.34
CA PHE A 71 -8.63 -0.75 5.40
C PHE A 71 -7.50 -1.78 5.20
N ARG A 72 -6.93 -2.29 6.30
CA ARG A 72 -5.89 -3.34 6.25
C ARG A 72 -6.40 -4.62 5.57
N TRP A 73 -7.63 -5.03 5.84
CA TRP A 73 -8.26 -6.16 5.16
C TRP A 73 -8.45 -5.92 3.66
N LYS A 74 -8.85 -4.72 3.24
CA LYS A 74 -8.95 -4.36 1.82
C LYS A 74 -7.58 -4.44 1.14
N ALA A 75 -6.53 -3.90 1.76
CA ALA A 75 -5.16 -3.98 1.24
C ALA A 75 -4.72 -5.44 1.07
N TRP A 76 -5.00 -6.27 2.08
CA TRP A 76 -4.68 -7.69 2.03
C TRP A 76 -5.40 -8.42 0.88
N ARG A 77 -6.68 -8.15 0.66
CA ARG A 77 -7.44 -8.74 -0.46
C ARG A 77 -6.83 -8.39 -1.82
N LEU A 78 -6.36 -7.15 -2.00
CA LEU A 78 -5.69 -6.72 -3.22
C LEU A 78 -4.36 -7.45 -3.42
N MET A 79 -3.59 -7.65 -2.35
CA MET A 79 -2.38 -8.47 -2.40
C MET A 79 -2.69 -9.92 -2.76
N GLU A 80 -3.68 -10.55 -2.13
CA GLU A 80 -4.10 -11.93 -2.48
C GLU A 80 -4.49 -12.04 -3.95
N GLN A 81 -5.22 -11.07 -4.48
CA GLN A 81 -5.60 -11.04 -5.89
C GLN A 81 -4.39 -10.87 -6.80
N TYR A 82 -3.43 -10.01 -6.44
CA TYR A 82 -2.18 -9.86 -7.18
C TYR A 82 -1.43 -11.19 -7.27
N PHE A 83 -1.20 -11.88 -6.16
CA PHE A 83 -0.52 -13.19 -6.13
C PHE A 83 -1.29 -14.31 -6.84
N ALA A 84 -2.62 -14.17 -7.01
CA ALA A 84 -3.42 -15.13 -7.75
C ALA A 84 -3.30 -14.96 -9.28
N ILE A 85 -2.98 -13.75 -9.73
CA ILE A 85 -2.90 -13.39 -11.16
C ILE A 85 -1.45 -13.40 -11.65
N GLU A 86 -0.53 -12.92 -10.83
CA GLU A 86 0.89 -12.74 -11.13
C GLU A 86 1.76 -13.64 -10.24
N ASP A 87 2.86 -14.13 -10.79
CA ASP A 87 3.92 -14.78 -10.03
C ASP A 87 5.06 -13.76 -9.80
N PRO A 88 5.20 -13.20 -8.58
CA PRO A 88 6.17 -12.13 -8.33
C PRO A 88 7.61 -12.56 -8.54
N THR A 89 7.89 -13.87 -8.46
CA THR A 89 9.22 -14.44 -8.70
C THR A 89 9.62 -14.40 -10.18
N ARG A 90 8.67 -14.15 -11.07
CA ARG A 90 8.87 -14.09 -12.53
C ARG A 90 8.82 -12.67 -13.09
N VAL A 91 8.54 -11.68 -12.24
CA VAL A 91 8.50 -10.27 -12.62
C VAL A 91 9.92 -9.72 -12.75
N ASP A 92 10.27 -9.27 -13.96
CA ASP A 92 11.52 -8.55 -14.21
C ASP A 92 11.33 -7.07 -13.85
N VAL A 93 12.13 -6.60 -12.89
CA VAL A 93 12.22 -5.18 -12.52
C VAL A 93 13.49 -4.67 -13.20
N LEU A 94 13.31 -3.88 -14.27
CA LEU A 94 14.40 -3.36 -15.12
C LEU A 94 15.28 -2.34 -14.39
#